data_AF-A0A1J1GVL3-F1
#
_entry.id   AF-A0A1J1GVL3-F1
#
_cell.length_a   1.000
_cell.length_b   1.000
_cell.length_c   1.000
_cell.angle_alpha   90.00
_cell.angle_beta   90.00
_cell.angle_gamma   90.00
#
_symmetry.space_group_name_H-M   'P 1'
#
loop_
_entity.id
_entity.type
_entity.pdbx_description
1 polymer ?
#
loop_
_entity_poly.entity_id
_entity_poly.type
_entity_poly.pdbx_seq_one_letter_code
_entity_poly.pdbx_strand_id
1 'polypeptide(L)'
;MIISKKFWEEEKEAPILNRNGNYVNEENSEHICKRVEHFYEIMLSYIKEDISVDLKEDCDDKEILRIIQLDAVRTFNSEENRKLLIKVLQSIYPITKDYHQGVSFISSFLLLFLEPKEVVKIIVGLHKYYLSGYFKAMPKAYVRDSRVFLNILKHFHPNLYEHIKNLITPEAFVSKWFIGLNVHVLTFESLLLFFEHLLKEGEIFLFKYSIGLCRALEHELMSTDDVSRILALLRLDKKIFPNDYKESDNQEIGEFFMNIIYNSLKVDMTGINLDKLREEASEQMRIEEERRKQFEMERDLTDDEIIFSDEENDSQNDSQSDSQNDSQNDSQNDSQSDS
;
A
#
# COMPACT_ATOMS: atom_id res chain seq x y z
N MET A 1 0.39 5.10 -25.09
CA MET A 1 -0.96 5.75 -25.10
C MET A 1 -0.90 7.27 -25.22
N ILE A 2 -0.07 7.94 -24.41
CA ILE A 2 -0.13 9.40 -24.20
C ILE A 2 0.24 10.29 -25.38
N ILE A 3 0.83 9.74 -26.45
CA ILE A 3 1.18 10.51 -27.67
C ILE A 3 -0.08 10.88 -28.47
N SER A 4 -1.16 10.10 -28.33
CA SER A 4 -2.40 10.35 -29.05
C SER A 4 -3.16 11.53 -28.45
N LYS A 5 -3.57 12.50 -29.27
CA LYS A 5 -4.46 13.59 -28.85
C LYS A 5 -5.74 13.10 -28.20
N LYS A 6 -6.30 12.02 -28.77
CA LYS A 6 -7.49 11.34 -28.25
C LYS A 6 -7.34 10.92 -26.79
N PHE A 7 -6.14 10.51 -26.37
CA PHE A 7 -5.88 10.16 -24.97
C PHE A 7 -6.12 11.36 -24.06
N TRP A 8 -5.60 12.54 -24.41
CA TRP A 8 -5.76 13.75 -23.59
C TRP A 8 -7.19 14.30 -23.61
N GLU A 9 -7.97 14.00 -24.65
CA GLU A 9 -9.40 14.33 -24.70
C GLU A 9 -10.25 13.40 -23.80
N GLU A 10 -9.97 12.09 -23.80
CA GLU A 10 -10.79 11.09 -23.12
C GLU A 10 -10.35 10.78 -21.67
N GLU A 11 -9.05 10.93 -21.37
CA GLU A 11 -8.43 10.46 -20.12
C GLU A 11 -7.93 11.59 -19.23
N LYS A 12 -8.21 12.86 -19.54
CA LYS A 12 -7.72 14.02 -18.77
C LYS A 12 -7.94 13.90 -17.25
N GLU A 13 -9.11 13.40 -16.87
CA GLU A 13 -9.53 13.22 -15.48
C GLU A 13 -9.44 11.76 -15.02
N ALA A 14 -8.72 10.91 -15.76
CA ALA A 14 -8.59 9.51 -15.43
C ALA A 14 -7.82 9.32 -14.11
N PRO A 15 -8.23 8.36 -13.24
CA PRO A 15 -7.57 8.13 -11.96
C PRO A 15 -6.07 7.84 -12.06
N ILE A 16 -5.61 7.25 -13.17
CA ILE A 16 -4.17 7.02 -13.40
C ILE A 16 -3.34 8.31 -13.44
N LEU A 17 -3.93 9.44 -13.84
CA LEU A 17 -3.25 10.75 -13.92
C LEU A 17 -3.27 11.53 -12.61
N ASN A 18 -3.81 10.97 -11.52
CA ASN A 18 -3.97 11.67 -10.24
C ASN A 18 -2.69 12.29 -9.67
N ARG A 19 -1.54 11.68 -9.95
CA ARG A 19 -0.19 12.10 -9.53
C ARG A 19 0.64 12.71 -10.66
N ASN A 20 0.04 12.98 -11.82
CA ASN A 20 0.73 13.60 -12.95
C ASN A 20 1.14 15.05 -12.65
N GLY A 21 0.25 15.84 -12.04
CA GLY A 21 0.55 17.24 -11.71
C GLY A 21 0.91 18.10 -12.93
N ASN A 22 0.40 17.73 -14.11
CA ASN A 22 0.76 18.32 -15.41
C ASN A 22 2.23 18.18 -15.81
N TYR A 23 3.00 17.30 -15.16
CA TYR A 23 4.39 17.00 -15.53
C TYR A 23 4.46 16.41 -16.95
N VAL A 24 3.58 15.45 -17.25
CA VAL A 24 3.37 14.92 -18.61
C VAL A 24 2.12 15.59 -19.20
N ASN A 25 2.22 16.06 -20.44
CA ASN A 25 1.14 16.71 -21.19
C ASN A 25 1.28 16.41 -22.69
N GLU A 26 0.32 16.87 -23.50
CA GLU A 26 0.31 16.63 -24.95
C GLU A 26 1.61 17.09 -25.61
N GLU A 27 2.15 18.24 -25.20
CA GLU A 27 3.33 18.88 -25.82
C GLU A 27 4.64 18.14 -25.54
N ASN A 28 4.79 17.54 -24.35
CA ASN A 28 6.02 16.86 -23.95
C ASN A 28 5.93 15.33 -23.95
N SER A 29 4.75 14.77 -24.24
CA SER A 29 4.47 13.33 -24.20
C SER A 29 5.48 12.48 -24.98
N GLU A 30 5.83 12.89 -26.21
CA GLU A 30 6.82 12.19 -27.05
C GLU A 30 8.22 12.15 -26.41
N HIS A 31 8.64 13.24 -25.79
CA HIS A 31 9.95 13.32 -25.12
C HIS A 31 10.00 12.38 -23.90
N ILE A 32 8.91 12.34 -23.13
CA ILE A 32 8.81 11.44 -21.97
C ILE A 32 8.75 9.98 -22.42
N CYS A 33 8.03 9.65 -23.50
CA CYS A 33 8.05 8.30 -24.08
C CYS A 33 9.47 7.85 -24.44
N LYS A 34 10.27 8.70 -25.11
CA LYS A 34 11.69 8.39 -25.42
C LYS A 34 12.56 8.15 -24.18
N ARG A 35 12.29 8.88 -23.08
CA ARG A 35 12.96 8.62 -21.80
C ARG A 35 12.60 7.24 -21.26
N VAL A 36 11.33 6.86 -21.34
CA VAL A 36 10.80 5.59 -20.80
C VAL A 36 11.14 4.39 -21.68
N GLU A 37 11.39 4.55 -22.98
CA GLU A 37 11.87 3.47 -23.87
C GLU A 37 13.09 2.72 -23.28
N HIS A 38 13.99 3.44 -22.61
CA HIS A 38 15.15 2.85 -21.94
C HIS A 38 14.79 1.86 -20.81
N PHE A 39 13.59 1.93 -20.23
CA PHE A 39 13.15 1.01 -19.19
C PHE A 39 13.10 -0.43 -19.71
N TYR A 40 12.60 -0.57 -20.93
CA TYR A 40 12.52 -1.85 -21.61
C TYR A 40 13.93 -2.40 -21.88
N GLU A 41 14.84 -1.57 -22.37
CA GLU A 41 16.24 -1.95 -22.63
C GLU A 41 16.98 -2.38 -21.35
N ILE A 42 16.82 -1.61 -20.26
CA ILE A 42 17.39 -1.95 -18.97
C ILE A 42 16.89 -3.32 -18.55
N MET A 43 15.57 -3.55 -18.56
CA MET A 43 15.02 -4.84 -18.12
C MET A 43 15.48 -6.01 -19.01
N LEU A 44 15.55 -5.82 -20.33
CA LEU A 44 16.04 -6.86 -21.25
C LEU A 44 17.48 -7.26 -20.97
N SER A 45 18.33 -6.35 -20.50
CA SER A 45 19.71 -6.68 -20.14
C SER A 45 19.82 -7.69 -18.99
N TYR A 46 18.77 -7.82 -18.17
CA TYR A 46 18.69 -8.76 -17.05
C TYR A 46 17.84 -10.01 -17.35
N ILE A 47 16.92 -9.93 -18.30
CA ILE A 47 16.14 -11.08 -18.76
C ILE A 47 17.05 -11.99 -19.61
N LYS A 48 17.43 -13.14 -19.05
CA LYS A 48 18.30 -14.12 -19.73
C LYS A 48 17.54 -15.15 -20.57
N GLU A 49 16.22 -15.19 -20.44
CA GLU A 49 15.35 -16.17 -21.10
C GLU A 49 14.57 -15.50 -22.24
N ASP A 50 14.37 -16.22 -23.34
CA ASP A 50 13.42 -15.79 -24.36
C ASP A 50 11.99 -16.01 -23.85
N ILE A 51 11.45 -14.98 -23.20
CA ILE A 51 10.08 -15.00 -22.71
C ILE A 51 9.18 -14.70 -23.91
N SER A 52 8.48 -15.73 -24.42
CA SER A 52 7.44 -15.51 -25.43
C SER A 52 6.35 -14.61 -24.86
N VAL A 53 6.17 -13.45 -25.49
CA VAL A 53 5.20 -12.42 -25.11
C VAL A 53 4.16 -12.28 -26.21
N ASP A 54 3.39 -13.35 -26.36
CA ASP A 54 2.17 -13.29 -27.15
C ASP A 54 1.07 -12.69 -26.29
N LEU A 55 0.43 -11.64 -26.81
CA LEU A 55 -0.72 -11.04 -26.13
C LEU A 55 -1.87 -12.04 -26.18
N LYS A 56 -2.37 -12.43 -25.02
CA LYS A 56 -3.48 -13.37 -24.88
C LYS A 56 -4.79 -12.64 -24.67
N GLU A 57 -5.86 -13.19 -25.22
CA GLU A 57 -7.21 -12.64 -25.10
C GLU A 57 -8.10 -13.45 -24.14
N ASP A 58 -7.65 -14.65 -23.74
CA ASP A 58 -8.42 -15.55 -22.89
C ASP A 58 -7.80 -15.69 -21.50
N CYS A 59 -8.65 -15.64 -20.47
CA CYS A 59 -8.32 -15.96 -19.09
C CYS A 59 -9.21 -17.12 -18.63
N ASP A 60 -8.61 -18.26 -18.34
CA ASP A 60 -9.34 -19.47 -17.93
C ASP A 60 -10.07 -19.29 -16.58
N ASP A 61 -9.57 -18.37 -15.75
CA ASP A 61 -10.14 -18.04 -14.46
C ASP A 61 -11.11 -16.84 -14.57
N LYS A 62 -12.40 -17.12 -14.40
CA LYS A 62 -13.48 -16.12 -14.46
C LYS A 62 -13.44 -15.11 -13.32
N GLU A 63 -12.98 -15.51 -12.13
CA GLU A 63 -12.93 -14.61 -10.98
C GLU A 63 -11.77 -13.63 -11.14
N ILE A 64 -10.60 -14.12 -11.56
CA ILE A 64 -9.47 -13.26 -11.89
C ILE A 64 -9.80 -12.30 -13.03
N LEU A 65 -10.48 -12.78 -14.07
CA LEU A 65 -10.93 -11.92 -15.17
C LEU A 65 -11.83 -10.78 -14.67
N ARG A 66 -12.76 -11.08 -13.74
CA ARG A 66 -13.62 -10.07 -13.12
C ARG A 66 -12.82 -9.02 -12.35
N ILE A 67 -11.81 -9.45 -11.59
CA ILE A 67 -10.95 -8.53 -10.83
C ILE A 67 -10.17 -7.62 -11.80
N ILE A 68 -9.56 -8.20 -12.85
CA ILE A 68 -8.84 -7.45 -13.89
C ILE A 68 -9.73 -6.40 -14.56
N GLN A 69 -10.98 -6.76 -14.89
CA GLN A 69 -11.94 -5.83 -15.49
C GLN A 69 -12.30 -4.68 -14.54
N LEU A 70 -12.53 -4.97 -13.25
CA LEU A 70 -12.80 -3.95 -12.24
C LEU A 70 -11.62 -2.99 -12.06
N ASP A 71 -10.40 -3.51 -12.07
CA ASP A 71 -9.21 -2.68 -11.97
C ASP A 71 -9.04 -1.78 -13.20
N ALA A 72 -9.34 -2.28 -14.41
CA ALA A 72 -9.31 -1.45 -15.60
C ALA A 72 -10.33 -0.31 -15.56
N VAL A 73 -11.56 -0.59 -15.10
CA VAL A 73 -12.61 0.43 -14.92
C VAL A 73 -12.21 1.51 -13.92
N ARG A 74 -11.51 1.14 -12.84
CA ARG A 74 -11.01 2.09 -11.83
C ARG A 74 -9.80 2.92 -12.29
N THR A 75 -9.18 2.55 -13.42
CA THR A 75 -7.89 3.13 -13.85
C THR A 75 -8.03 4.08 -15.03
N PHE A 76 -8.77 3.66 -16.06
CA PHE A 76 -9.00 4.41 -17.30
C PHE A 76 -10.49 4.74 -17.48
N ASN A 77 -10.78 5.82 -18.19
CA ASN A 77 -12.14 6.24 -18.54
C ASN A 77 -12.62 5.61 -19.83
N SER A 78 -11.78 5.59 -20.88
CA SER A 78 -12.17 5.09 -22.21
C SER A 78 -12.26 3.56 -22.24
N GLU A 79 -13.22 3.04 -23.02
CA GLU A 79 -13.36 1.60 -23.23
C GLU A 79 -12.14 1.01 -23.96
N GLU A 80 -11.53 1.78 -24.86
CA GLU A 80 -10.34 1.37 -25.62
C GLU A 80 -9.14 1.11 -24.71
N ASN A 81 -8.79 2.07 -23.83
CA ASN A 81 -7.66 1.90 -22.91
C ASN A 81 -7.94 0.83 -21.85
N ARG A 82 -9.20 0.68 -21.41
CA ARG A 82 -9.61 -0.43 -20.54
C ARG A 82 -9.37 -1.79 -21.19
N LYS A 83 -9.82 -1.99 -22.44
CA LYS A 83 -9.58 -3.23 -23.20
C LYS A 83 -8.09 -3.51 -23.36
N LEU A 84 -7.30 -2.48 -23.61
CA LEU A 84 -5.85 -2.62 -23.75
C LEU A 84 -5.18 -3.08 -22.45
N LEU A 85 -5.54 -2.48 -21.31
CA LEU A 85 -5.06 -2.91 -20.01
C LEU A 85 -5.50 -4.34 -19.67
N ILE A 86 -6.76 -4.70 -19.94
CA ILE A 86 -7.28 -6.06 -19.72
C ILE A 86 -6.43 -7.08 -20.50
N LYS A 87 -6.18 -6.82 -21.79
CA LYS A 87 -5.36 -7.70 -22.65
C LYS A 87 -3.95 -7.88 -22.11
N VAL A 88 -3.33 -6.81 -21.61
CA VAL A 88 -1.99 -6.86 -20.99
C VAL A 88 -2.00 -7.70 -19.72
N LEU A 89 -2.97 -7.50 -18.83
CA LEU A 89 -3.08 -8.24 -17.58
C LEU A 89 -3.40 -9.73 -17.80
N GLN A 90 -4.26 -10.05 -18.76
CA GLN A 90 -4.52 -11.43 -19.20
C GLN A 90 -3.26 -12.12 -19.74
N SER A 91 -2.34 -11.36 -20.36
CA SER A 91 -1.08 -11.89 -20.86
C SER A 91 -0.07 -12.15 -19.72
N ILE A 92 -0.14 -11.38 -18.64
CA ILE A 92 0.75 -11.50 -17.47
C ILE A 92 0.30 -12.65 -16.55
N TYR A 93 -1.01 -12.78 -16.30
CA TYR A 93 -1.57 -13.70 -15.31
C TYR A 93 -1.08 -15.17 -15.44
N PRO A 94 -1.04 -15.78 -16.63
CA PRO A 94 -0.52 -17.15 -16.78
C PRO A 94 0.95 -17.32 -16.36
N ILE A 95 1.72 -16.24 -16.38
CA ILE A 95 3.15 -16.24 -16.03
C ILE A 95 3.33 -16.09 -14.52
N THR A 96 2.58 -15.17 -13.91
CA THR A 96 2.61 -14.97 -12.45
C THR A 96 1.90 -16.09 -11.69
N LYS A 97 1.01 -16.85 -12.37
CA LYS A 97 0.19 -17.95 -11.86
C LYS A 97 -0.74 -17.57 -10.71
N ASP A 98 -0.89 -16.28 -10.48
CA ASP A 98 -1.64 -15.67 -9.40
C ASP A 98 -1.77 -14.16 -9.73
N TYR A 99 -2.66 -13.46 -9.03
CA TYR A 99 -2.94 -12.06 -9.31
C TYR A 99 -2.94 -11.22 -8.04
N HIS A 100 -2.20 -10.11 -8.08
CA HIS A 100 -2.29 -9.04 -7.09
C HIS A 100 -2.59 -7.71 -7.81
N GLN A 101 -3.47 -6.89 -7.24
CA GLN A 101 -3.91 -5.62 -7.84
C GLN A 101 -2.75 -4.66 -8.18
N GLY A 102 -1.64 -4.75 -7.45
CA GLY A 102 -0.40 -4.02 -7.74
C GLY A 102 0.10 -4.19 -9.18
N VAL A 103 -0.12 -5.36 -9.80
CA VAL A 103 0.24 -5.60 -11.21
C VAL A 103 -0.54 -4.67 -12.14
N SER A 104 -1.82 -4.42 -11.85
CA SER A 104 -2.64 -3.48 -12.62
C SER A 104 -2.14 -2.04 -12.50
N PHE A 105 -1.76 -1.61 -11.29
CA PHE A 105 -1.20 -0.28 -11.07
C PHE A 105 0.08 -0.06 -11.88
N ILE A 106 1.01 -1.01 -11.82
CA ILE A 106 2.29 -0.91 -12.54
C ILE A 106 2.06 -0.98 -14.05
N SER A 107 1.25 -1.93 -14.52
CA SER A 107 1.00 -2.14 -15.95
C SER A 107 0.31 -0.93 -16.57
N SER A 108 -0.68 -0.36 -15.89
CA SER A 108 -1.39 0.83 -16.38
C SER A 108 -0.50 2.06 -16.47
N PHE A 109 0.37 2.29 -15.47
CA PHE A 109 1.35 3.37 -15.52
C PHE A 109 2.32 3.21 -16.68
N LEU A 110 2.90 2.01 -16.88
CA LEU A 110 3.84 1.75 -17.97
C LEU A 110 3.15 1.85 -19.35
N LEU A 111 1.89 1.42 -19.48
CA LEU A 111 1.10 1.52 -20.72
C LEU A 111 0.85 2.94 -21.19
N LEU A 112 0.96 3.93 -20.30
CA LEU A 112 0.94 5.33 -20.71
C LEU A 112 2.03 5.58 -21.77
N PHE A 113 3.23 5.04 -21.55
CA PHE A 113 4.44 5.37 -22.30
C PHE A 113 4.90 4.29 -23.28
N LEU A 114 4.68 3.02 -22.97
CA LEU A 114 5.26 1.87 -23.67
C LEU A 114 4.23 1.07 -24.46
N GLU A 115 4.73 0.26 -25.38
CA GLU A 115 3.90 -0.69 -26.11
C GLU A 115 3.47 -1.87 -25.21
N PRO A 116 2.29 -2.46 -25.44
CA PRO A 116 1.75 -3.54 -24.60
C PRO A 116 2.70 -4.71 -24.35
N LYS A 117 3.46 -5.12 -25.39
CA LYS A 117 4.43 -6.22 -25.28
C LYS A 117 5.61 -5.87 -24.37
N GLU A 118 6.06 -4.61 -24.40
CA GLU A 118 7.16 -4.12 -23.57
C GLU A 118 6.72 -4.10 -22.10
N VAL A 119 5.50 -3.65 -21.83
CA VAL A 119 4.92 -3.67 -20.48
C VAL A 119 4.87 -5.09 -19.92
N VAL A 120 4.37 -6.06 -20.70
CA VAL A 120 4.34 -7.47 -20.26
C VAL A 120 5.76 -7.95 -19.94
N LYS A 121 6.75 -7.66 -20.79
CA LYS A 121 8.15 -8.04 -20.54
C LYS A 121 8.72 -7.41 -19.28
N ILE A 122 8.46 -6.12 -19.04
CA ILE A 122 8.92 -5.44 -17.81
C ILE A 122 8.30 -6.09 -16.58
N ILE A 123 6.98 -6.30 -16.56
CA ILE A 123 6.30 -6.92 -15.42
C ILE A 123 6.79 -8.34 -15.16
N VAL A 124 6.99 -9.15 -16.21
CA VAL A 124 7.51 -10.51 -16.05
C VAL A 124 8.95 -10.48 -15.55
N GLY A 125 9.78 -9.56 -16.05
CA GLY A 125 11.14 -9.35 -15.56
C GLY A 125 11.16 -9.00 -14.07
N LEU A 126 10.34 -8.04 -13.65
CA LEU A 126 10.15 -7.68 -12.24
C LEU A 126 9.72 -8.90 -11.42
N HIS A 127 8.72 -9.65 -11.89
CA HIS A 127 8.21 -10.83 -11.19
C HIS A 127 9.25 -11.94 -11.02
N LYS A 128 10.04 -12.23 -12.07
CA LYS A 128 10.98 -13.34 -12.06
C LYS A 128 12.29 -13.01 -11.33
N TYR A 129 12.82 -11.80 -11.53
CA TYR A 129 14.20 -11.49 -11.15
C TYR A 129 14.32 -10.62 -9.90
N TYR A 130 13.38 -9.70 -9.65
CA TYR A 130 13.51 -8.74 -8.53
C TYR A 130 12.47 -8.97 -7.42
N LEU A 131 11.22 -9.27 -7.80
CA LEU A 131 10.05 -9.26 -6.92
C LEU A 131 9.35 -10.63 -6.89
N SER A 132 10.15 -11.70 -6.83
CA SER A 132 9.63 -13.06 -6.83
C SER A 132 8.67 -13.30 -5.67
N GLY A 133 7.43 -13.68 -6.01
CA GLY A 133 6.36 -13.94 -5.05
C GLY A 133 5.63 -12.70 -4.52
N TYR A 134 5.93 -11.49 -5.00
CA TYR A 134 5.24 -10.27 -4.56
C TYR A 134 3.87 -10.08 -5.22
N PHE A 135 3.69 -10.56 -6.45
CA PHE A 135 2.46 -10.38 -7.23
C PHE A 135 1.43 -11.52 -7.05
N LYS A 136 1.48 -12.18 -5.90
CA LYS A 136 0.55 -13.24 -5.52
C LYS A 136 -0.62 -12.68 -4.72
N ALA A 137 -1.78 -13.33 -4.74
CA ALA A 137 -2.94 -12.93 -3.95
C ALA A 137 -2.63 -12.91 -2.45
N MET A 138 -1.80 -13.85 -1.98
CA MET A 138 -1.22 -13.85 -0.63
C MET A 138 0.30 -13.73 -0.71
N PRO A 139 0.86 -12.51 -0.74
CA PRO A 139 2.26 -12.29 -1.09
C PRO A 139 3.17 -12.45 0.13
N LYS A 140 3.43 -13.71 0.55
CA LYS A 140 4.32 -14.03 1.70
C LYS A 140 5.71 -13.40 1.58
N ALA A 141 6.26 -13.30 0.36
CA ALA A 141 7.57 -12.69 0.11
C ALA A 141 7.59 -11.19 0.46
N TYR A 142 6.50 -10.48 0.15
CA TYR A 142 6.32 -9.09 0.53
C TYR A 142 6.18 -8.93 2.05
N VAL A 143 5.37 -9.78 2.69
CA VAL A 143 5.18 -9.76 4.16
C VAL A 143 6.51 -10.00 4.89
N ARG A 144 7.34 -10.90 4.37
CA ARG A 144 8.71 -11.09 4.86
C ARG A 144 9.52 -9.81 4.69
N ASP A 145 9.52 -9.23 3.49
CA ASP A 145 10.37 -8.08 3.18
C ASP A 145 9.89 -6.78 3.85
N SER A 146 8.62 -6.68 4.29
CA SER A 146 8.16 -5.58 5.16
C SER A 146 8.79 -5.65 6.56
N ARG A 147 9.03 -6.87 7.09
CA ARG A 147 9.77 -7.08 8.35
C ARG A 147 11.27 -6.84 8.17
N VAL A 148 11.83 -7.28 7.04
CA VAL A 148 13.23 -6.97 6.67
C VAL A 148 13.44 -5.46 6.63
N PHE A 149 12.51 -4.72 6.02
CA PHE A 149 12.53 -3.27 6.03
C PHE A 149 12.61 -2.70 7.46
N LEU A 150 11.81 -3.17 8.41
CA LEU A 150 11.88 -2.68 9.79
C LEU A 150 13.24 -2.95 10.44
N ASN A 151 13.87 -4.10 10.18
CA ASN A 151 15.22 -4.38 10.67
C ASN A 151 16.27 -3.44 10.05
N ILE A 152 16.12 -3.11 8.76
CA ILE A 152 16.97 -2.13 8.09
C ILE A 152 16.73 -0.72 8.67
N LEU A 153 15.47 -0.35 8.91
CA LEU A 153 15.12 0.92 9.54
C LEU A 153 15.73 1.04 10.94
N LYS A 154 15.72 -0.04 11.73
CA LYS A 154 16.39 -0.10 13.04
C LYS A 154 17.90 0.17 12.94
N HIS A 155 18.54 -0.28 11.86
CA HIS A 155 19.96 -0.04 11.63
C HIS A 155 20.25 1.43 11.29
N PHE A 156 19.48 2.05 10.40
CA PHE A 156 19.74 3.42 9.92
C PHE A 156 19.14 4.52 10.82
N HIS A 157 17.93 4.30 11.33
CA HIS A 157 17.15 5.25 12.12
C HIS A 157 16.56 4.57 13.37
N PRO A 158 17.40 4.19 14.36
CA PRO A 158 16.96 3.41 15.52
C PRO A 158 15.88 4.13 16.35
N ASN A 159 15.97 5.45 16.49
CA ASN A 159 14.97 6.23 17.24
C ASN A 159 13.60 6.19 16.56
N LEU A 160 13.57 6.37 15.24
CA LEU A 160 12.34 6.28 14.45
C LEU A 160 11.75 4.87 14.50
N TYR A 161 12.59 3.83 14.38
CA TYR A 161 12.15 2.45 14.52
C TYR A 161 11.49 2.21 15.89
N GLU A 162 12.14 2.63 16.98
CA GLU A 162 11.60 2.46 18.34
C GLU A 162 10.26 3.17 18.54
N HIS A 163 10.09 4.34 17.91
CA HIS A 163 8.84 5.11 17.91
C HIS A 163 7.71 4.36 17.19
N ILE A 164 7.94 3.88 15.96
CA ILE A 164 6.84 3.38 15.11
C ILE A 164 6.55 1.88 15.30
N LYS A 165 7.48 1.07 15.80
CA LYS A 165 7.37 -0.40 15.80
C LYS A 165 6.14 -0.97 16.51
N ASN A 166 5.61 -0.25 17.50
CA ASN A 166 4.43 -0.66 18.27
C ASN A 166 3.16 0.07 17.84
N LEU A 167 3.28 1.11 17.01
CA LEU A 167 2.15 1.91 16.53
C LEU A 167 1.54 1.33 15.26
N ILE A 168 2.38 0.81 14.36
CA ILE A 168 1.96 0.37 13.04
C ILE A 168 2.59 -0.97 12.64
N THR A 169 1.78 -1.78 11.96
CA THR A 169 2.22 -2.98 11.26
C THR A 169 2.81 -2.56 9.90
N PRO A 170 4.05 -2.96 9.55
CA PRO A 170 4.73 -2.47 8.33
C PRO A 170 3.95 -2.80 7.05
N GLU A 171 3.21 -3.91 7.05
CA GLU A 171 2.36 -4.35 5.94
C GLU A 171 1.28 -3.31 5.59
N ALA A 172 0.90 -2.42 6.51
CA ALA A 172 -0.14 -1.42 6.31
C ALA A 172 0.27 -0.33 5.30
N PHE A 173 1.56 -0.04 5.12
CA PHE A 173 2.02 1.02 4.21
C PHE A 173 3.04 0.53 3.18
N VAL A 174 3.87 -0.46 3.52
CA VAL A 174 4.92 -0.97 2.61
C VAL A 174 4.31 -1.54 1.32
N SER A 175 3.05 -2.00 1.32
CA SER A 175 2.37 -2.52 0.13
C SER A 175 2.31 -1.50 -1.00
N LYS A 176 2.18 -0.20 -0.67
CA LYS A 176 2.17 0.89 -1.65
C LYS A 176 3.54 1.09 -2.31
N TRP A 177 4.62 0.83 -1.56
CA TRP A 177 5.99 1.02 -2.03
C TRP A 177 6.54 -0.21 -2.75
N PHE A 178 6.29 -1.41 -2.21
CA PHE A 178 6.96 -2.64 -2.63
C PHE A 178 6.12 -3.46 -3.62
N ILE A 179 4.79 -3.40 -3.52
CA ILE A 179 3.90 -4.07 -4.49
C ILE A 179 3.33 -3.07 -5.49
N GLY A 180 2.82 -1.93 -5.00
CA GLY A 180 2.30 -0.85 -5.86
C GLY A 180 3.39 -0.03 -6.55
N LEU A 181 4.67 -0.27 -6.23
CA LEU A 181 5.85 0.41 -6.79
C LEU A 181 5.69 1.93 -6.89
N ASN A 182 5.12 2.52 -5.83
CA ASN A 182 4.89 3.96 -5.69
C ASN A 182 4.01 4.63 -6.75
N VAL A 183 3.31 3.88 -7.61
CA VAL A 183 2.44 4.42 -8.68
C VAL A 183 1.39 5.40 -8.16
N HIS A 184 0.87 5.16 -6.95
CA HIS A 184 -0.13 6.01 -6.30
C HIS A 184 0.45 6.89 -5.18
N VAL A 185 1.77 6.92 -5.02
CA VAL A 185 2.47 7.59 -3.92
C VAL A 185 3.28 8.76 -4.46
N LEU A 186 4.14 8.53 -5.45
CA LEU A 186 5.03 9.54 -6.01
C LEU A 186 4.35 10.36 -7.11
N THR A 187 4.85 11.57 -7.36
CA THR A 187 4.50 12.36 -8.55
C THR A 187 5.11 11.72 -9.79
N PHE A 188 4.56 11.94 -10.99
CA PHE A 188 5.05 11.30 -12.21
C PHE A 188 6.55 11.54 -12.45
N GLU A 189 7.04 12.74 -12.19
CA GLU A 189 8.47 13.07 -12.32
C GLU A 189 9.37 12.16 -11.46
N SER A 190 9.07 12.10 -10.16
CA SER A 190 9.84 11.29 -9.20
C SER A 190 9.59 9.80 -9.37
N LEU A 191 8.40 9.40 -9.82
CA LEU A 191 8.04 8.02 -10.15
C LEU A 191 8.85 7.50 -11.34
N LEU A 192 9.03 8.31 -12.38
CA LEU A 192 9.88 7.93 -13.52
C LEU A 192 11.33 7.72 -13.07
N LEU A 193 11.89 8.63 -12.26
CA LEU A 193 13.23 8.45 -11.70
C LEU A 193 13.31 7.22 -10.78
N PHE A 194 12.27 6.96 -9.99
CA PHE A 194 12.16 5.77 -9.17
C PHE A 194 12.23 4.49 -10.02
N PHE A 195 11.50 4.40 -11.13
CA PHE A 195 11.55 3.24 -12.02
C PHE A 195 12.93 3.07 -12.69
N GLU A 196 13.60 4.15 -13.08
CA GLU A 196 14.96 4.06 -13.64
C GLU A 196 15.93 3.36 -12.69
N HIS A 197 15.87 3.69 -11.39
CA HIS A 197 16.72 3.08 -10.38
C HIS A 197 16.26 1.69 -9.97
N LEU A 198 14.95 1.47 -9.85
CA LEU A 198 14.37 0.15 -9.58
C LEU A 198 14.80 -0.86 -10.64
N LEU A 199 14.78 -0.47 -11.92
CA LEU A 199 15.13 -1.39 -13.01
C LEU A 199 16.64 -1.71 -13.05
N LYS A 200 17.49 -0.79 -12.58
CA LYS A 200 18.96 -0.97 -12.52
C LYS A 200 19.42 -1.75 -11.29
N GLU A 201 18.80 -1.52 -10.14
CA GLU A 201 19.25 -2.02 -8.84
C GLU A 201 18.34 -3.08 -8.22
N GLY A 202 17.15 -3.31 -8.79
CA GLY A 202 16.19 -4.30 -8.32
C GLY A 202 15.66 -4.00 -6.92
N GLU A 203 15.44 -5.05 -6.13
CA GLU A 203 14.86 -4.93 -4.79
C GLU A 203 15.73 -4.12 -3.81
N ILE A 204 17.04 -4.01 -4.05
CA ILE A 204 17.94 -3.23 -3.20
C ILE A 204 17.50 -1.77 -3.19
N PHE A 205 17.10 -1.24 -4.34
CA PHE A 205 16.62 0.13 -4.43
C PHE A 205 15.27 0.34 -3.71
N LEU A 206 14.42 -0.68 -3.60
CA LEU A 206 13.20 -0.58 -2.78
C LEU A 206 13.51 -0.34 -1.30
N PHE A 207 14.52 -1.03 -0.77
CA PHE A 207 14.98 -0.81 0.60
C PHE A 207 15.69 0.53 0.78
N LYS A 208 16.50 0.95 -0.20
CA LYS A 208 17.08 2.30 -0.19
C LYS A 208 15.99 3.38 -0.20
N TYR A 209 14.97 3.20 -1.04
CA TYR A 209 13.83 4.11 -1.14
C TYR A 209 13.07 4.22 0.18
N SER A 210 12.76 3.09 0.82
CA SER A 210 12.01 3.12 2.08
C SER A 210 12.77 3.83 3.20
N ILE A 211 14.10 3.68 3.26
CA ILE A 211 14.95 4.44 4.20
C ILE A 211 15.02 5.92 3.81
N GLY A 212 15.21 6.24 2.53
CA GLY A 212 15.24 7.62 2.05
C GLY A 212 13.94 8.38 2.34
N LEU A 213 12.78 7.72 2.17
CA LEU A 213 11.47 8.26 2.51
C LEU A 213 11.29 8.45 4.02
N CYS A 214 11.64 7.44 4.83
CA CYS A 214 11.57 7.56 6.30
C CYS A 214 12.45 8.69 6.82
N ARG A 215 13.65 8.88 6.26
CA ARG A 215 14.54 10.00 6.58
C ARG A 215 13.92 11.34 6.21
N ALA A 216 13.31 11.45 5.04
CA ALA A 216 12.68 12.69 4.58
C ALA A 216 11.49 13.11 5.44
N LEU A 217 10.82 12.15 6.08
CA LEU A 217 9.66 12.36 6.93
C LEU A 217 9.97 12.22 8.43
N GLU A 218 11.24 12.08 8.81
CA GLU A 218 11.62 11.67 10.16
C GLU A 218 11.09 12.66 11.21
N HIS A 219 11.16 13.96 10.94
CA HIS A 219 10.67 14.99 11.84
C HIS A 219 9.16 14.89 12.05
N GLU A 220 8.38 14.78 10.98
CA GLU A 220 6.92 14.65 11.02
C GLU A 220 6.48 13.37 11.69
N LEU A 221 7.15 12.25 11.39
CA LEU A 221 6.86 10.94 11.98
C LEU A 221 7.12 10.92 13.50
N MET A 222 8.21 11.53 13.95
CA MET A 222 8.54 11.64 15.38
C MET A 222 7.65 12.63 16.12
N SER A 223 6.93 13.51 15.41
CA SER A 223 6.06 14.54 16.01
C SER A 223 4.65 14.05 16.34
N THR A 224 4.30 12.80 16.02
CA THR A 224 2.94 12.28 16.20
C THR A 224 2.91 10.80 16.57
N ASP A 225 1.94 10.44 17.42
CA ASP A 225 1.58 9.05 17.74
C ASP A 225 0.29 8.61 17.03
N ASP A 226 -0.36 9.50 16.27
CA ASP A 226 -1.60 9.16 15.55
C ASP A 226 -1.29 8.25 14.36
N VAL A 227 -1.69 7.00 14.51
CA VAL A 227 -1.56 5.96 13.48
C VAL A 227 -2.12 6.41 12.12
N SER A 228 -3.25 7.12 12.11
CA SER A 228 -3.86 7.57 10.86
C SER A 228 -2.98 8.61 10.16
N ARG A 229 -2.45 9.57 10.92
CA ARG A 229 -1.49 10.56 10.41
C ARG A 229 -0.19 9.91 9.94
N ILE A 230 0.37 8.98 10.70
CA ILE A 230 1.61 8.26 10.32
C ILE A 230 1.41 7.51 9.00
N LEU A 231 0.30 6.79 8.85
CA LEU A 231 -0.02 6.08 7.60
C LEU A 231 -0.18 7.05 6.42
N ALA A 232 -0.83 8.20 6.63
CA ALA A 232 -0.99 9.21 5.60
C ALA A 232 0.35 9.86 5.19
N LEU A 233 1.27 10.05 6.15
CA LEU A 233 2.64 10.52 5.89
C LEU A 233 3.42 9.51 5.05
N LEU A 234 3.48 8.26 5.50
CA LEU A 234 4.23 7.19 4.82
C LEU A 234 3.67 6.87 3.42
N ARG A 235 2.38 7.10 3.19
CA ARG A 235 1.76 6.93 1.87
C ARG A 235 1.87 8.16 0.97
N LEU A 236 2.49 9.24 1.45
CA LEU A 236 2.54 10.56 0.82
C LEU A 236 1.16 10.99 0.30
N ASP A 237 0.13 10.84 1.16
CA ASP A 237 -1.25 11.08 0.78
C ASP A 237 -1.41 12.48 0.19
N LYS A 238 -2.10 12.59 -0.96
CA LYS A 238 -2.28 13.83 -1.71
C LYS A 238 -2.88 14.99 -0.90
N LYS A 239 -3.64 14.67 0.17
CA LYS A 239 -4.19 15.67 1.10
C LYS A 239 -3.11 16.39 1.90
N ILE A 240 -2.00 15.72 2.17
CA ILE A 240 -0.84 16.26 2.91
C ILE A 240 0.21 16.74 1.91
N PHE A 241 0.47 15.93 0.88
CA PHE A 241 1.48 16.18 -0.15
C PHE A 241 0.82 16.27 -1.54
N PRO A 242 0.13 17.39 -1.86
CA PRO A 242 -0.41 17.61 -3.19
C PRO A 242 0.72 17.63 -4.24
N ASN A 243 0.34 17.59 -5.53
CA ASN A 243 1.34 17.46 -6.61
C ASN A 243 2.26 18.70 -6.71
N ASP A 244 1.78 19.84 -6.24
CA ASP A 244 2.49 21.12 -6.14
C ASP A 244 3.09 21.38 -4.74
N TYR A 245 3.17 20.35 -3.90
CA TYR A 245 3.72 20.46 -2.55
C TYR A 245 5.15 21.02 -2.54
N LYS A 246 5.39 21.90 -1.58
CA LYS A 246 6.67 22.51 -1.26
C LYS A 246 6.86 22.50 0.25
N GLU A 247 8.05 22.13 0.70
CA GLU A 247 8.44 22.18 2.10
C GLU A 247 8.74 23.62 2.55
N SER A 248 9.22 24.46 1.62
CA SER A 248 9.45 25.90 1.84
C SER A 248 9.18 26.72 0.57
N ASP A 249 8.95 28.02 0.74
CA ASP A 249 8.61 28.93 -0.39
C ASP A 249 9.72 29.01 -1.45
N ASN A 250 10.98 28.79 -1.05
CA ASN A 250 12.14 28.82 -1.93
C ASN A 250 12.29 27.53 -2.77
N GLN A 251 11.53 26.50 -2.46
CA GLN A 251 11.63 25.21 -3.11
C GLN A 251 10.87 25.20 -4.45
N GLU A 252 11.41 24.53 -5.45
CA GLU A 252 10.69 24.31 -6.71
C GLU A 252 9.61 23.22 -6.56
N ILE A 253 8.56 23.30 -7.38
CA ILE A 253 7.53 22.26 -7.41
C ILE A 253 8.17 20.94 -7.82
N GLY A 254 7.87 19.86 -7.10
CA GLY A 254 8.41 18.51 -7.38
C GLY A 254 9.73 18.20 -6.67
N GLU A 255 10.47 19.22 -6.24
CA GLU A 255 11.79 19.05 -5.62
C GLU A 255 11.74 18.19 -4.35
N PHE A 256 10.69 18.30 -3.53
CA PHE A 256 10.51 17.46 -2.34
C PHE A 256 10.49 15.97 -2.71
N PHE A 257 9.69 15.60 -3.72
CA PHE A 257 9.57 14.21 -4.16
C PHE A 257 10.86 13.71 -4.85
N MET A 258 11.54 14.57 -5.60
CA MET A 258 12.82 14.25 -6.21
C MET A 258 13.92 14.04 -5.17
N ASN A 259 13.95 14.86 -4.12
CA ASN A 259 14.91 14.74 -3.03
C ASN A 259 14.76 13.43 -2.26
N ILE A 260 13.54 12.88 -2.14
CA ILE A 260 13.34 11.52 -1.59
C ILE A 260 14.15 10.51 -2.41
N ILE A 261 14.03 10.54 -3.74
CA ILE A 261 14.76 9.62 -4.61
C ILE A 261 16.28 9.85 -4.51
N TYR A 262 16.75 11.09 -4.60
CA TYR A 262 18.18 11.40 -4.50
C TYR A 262 18.79 11.02 -3.15
N ASN A 263 18.04 11.18 -2.05
CA ASN A 263 18.50 10.75 -0.73
C ASN A 263 18.54 9.23 -0.62
N SER A 264 17.62 8.53 -1.28
CA SER A 264 17.62 7.05 -1.35
C SER A 264 18.90 6.53 -2.00
N LEU A 265 19.42 7.19 -3.04
CA LEU A 265 20.68 6.80 -3.69
C LEU A 265 21.91 6.89 -2.78
N LYS A 266 21.84 7.70 -1.72
CA LYS A 266 22.92 7.87 -0.74
C LYS A 266 22.91 6.81 0.35
N VAL A 267 21.88 5.97 0.41
CA VAL A 267 21.76 4.90 1.42
C VAL A 267 22.74 3.77 1.07
N ASP A 268 23.75 3.58 1.93
CA ASP A 268 24.77 2.54 1.76
C ASP A 268 24.31 1.20 2.31
N MET A 269 23.99 0.26 1.42
CA MET A 269 23.52 -1.08 1.76
C MET A 269 24.64 -2.13 1.80
N THR A 270 25.92 -1.76 1.61
CA THR A 270 27.03 -2.74 1.50
C THR A 270 27.23 -3.61 2.74
N GLY A 271 26.94 -3.09 3.94
CA GLY A 271 27.03 -3.83 5.20
C GLY A 271 25.77 -4.65 5.55
N ILE A 272 24.71 -4.57 4.73
CA ILE A 272 23.42 -5.21 5.02
C ILE A 272 23.32 -6.54 4.27
N ASN A 273 23.28 -7.65 5.03
CA ASN A 273 23.04 -8.96 4.46
C ASN A 273 21.52 -9.22 4.37
N LEU A 274 20.94 -8.94 3.20
CA LEU A 274 19.50 -9.11 2.95
C LEU A 274 19.05 -10.56 3.08
N ASP A 275 19.85 -11.53 2.65
CA ASP A 275 19.47 -12.95 2.72
C ASP A 275 19.36 -13.42 4.17
N LYS A 276 20.32 -13.04 5.01
CA LYS A 276 20.27 -13.31 6.45
C LYS A 276 19.03 -12.66 7.09
N LEU A 277 18.74 -11.40 6.78
CA LEU A 277 17.55 -10.73 7.32
C LEU A 277 16.25 -11.41 6.84
N ARG A 278 16.23 -11.90 5.61
CA ARG A 278 15.09 -12.65 5.04
C ARG A 278 14.90 -14.00 5.72
N GLU A 279 15.99 -14.71 6.03
CA GLU A 279 15.96 -15.96 6.80
C GLU A 279 15.39 -15.71 8.21
N GLU A 280 15.92 -14.71 8.92
CA GLU A 280 15.45 -14.32 10.26
C GLU A 280 13.97 -13.93 10.25
N ALA A 281 13.54 -13.11 9.29
CA ALA A 281 12.14 -12.69 9.15
C ALA A 281 11.22 -13.88 8.82
N SER A 282 11.67 -14.81 7.96
CA SER A 282 10.88 -15.99 7.59
C SER A 282 10.68 -16.92 8.78
N GLU A 283 11.70 -17.10 9.61
CA GLU A 283 11.60 -17.91 10.82
C GLU A 283 10.66 -17.28 11.84
N GLN A 284 10.74 -15.97 12.05
CA GLN A 284 9.80 -15.24 12.90
C GLN A 284 8.35 -15.41 12.44
N MET A 285 8.10 -15.31 11.12
CA MET A 285 6.78 -15.53 10.54
C MET A 285 6.27 -16.96 10.75
N ARG A 286 7.16 -17.97 10.63
CA ARG A 286 6.80 -19.37 10.84
C ARG A 286 6.36 -19.63 12.28
N ILE A 287 7.13 -19.14 13.24
CA ILE A 287 6.83 -19.28 14.68
C ILE A 287 5.52 -18.56 15.04
N GLU A 288 5.25 -17.40 14.44
CA GLU A 288 3.99 -16.67 14.64
C GLU A 288 2.79 -17.40 14.02
N GLU A 289 2.95 -17.97 12.82
CA GLU A 289 1.92 -18.78 12.15
C GLU A 289 1.61 -20.06 12.95
N GLU A 290 2.62 -20.73 13.49
CA GLU A 290 2.47 -21.91 14.37
C GLU A 290 1.73 -21.54 15.68
N ARG A 291 2.12 -20.44 16.33
CA ARG A 291 1.43 -19.94 17.53
C ARG A 291 -0.03 -19.59 17.27
N ARG A 292 -0.33 -18.96 16.12
CA ARG A 292 -1.71 -18.63 15.74
C ARG A 292 -2.55 -19.89 15.55
N LYS A 293 -2.02 -20.90 14.85
CA LYS A 293 -2.70 -22.18 14.66
C LYS A 293 -2.93 -22.93 15.97
N GLN A 294 -1.95 -22.90 16.88
CA GLN A 294 -2.09 -23.52 18.19
C GLN A 294 -3.21 -22.85 19.00
N PHE A 295 -3.25 -21.52 19.02
CA PHE A 295 -4.31 -20.76 19.70
C PHE A 295 -5.69 -21.02 19.08
N GLU A 296 -5.79 -21.11 17.75
CA GLU A 296 -7.02 -21.49 17.04
C GLU A 296 -7.47 -22.91 17.43
N MET A 297 -6.56 -23.89 17.46
CA MET A 297 -6.87 -25.26 17.90
C MET A 297 -7.30 -25.34 19.37
N GLU A 298 -6.64 -24.59 20.26
CA GLU A 298 -7.03 -24.52 21.68
C GLU A 298 -8.44 -23.94 21.83
N ARG A 299 -8.78 -22.90 21.04
CA ARG A 299 -10.13 -22.32 21.05
C ARG A 299 -11.18 -23.30 20.54
N ASP A 300 -10.91 -23.99 19.44
CA ASP A 300 -11.82 -24.98 18.85
C ASP A 300 -12.03 -26.21 19.76
N LEU A 301 -11.09 -26.50 20.67
CA LEU A 301 -11.21 -27.55 21.69
C LEU A 301 -11.97 -27.10 22.93
N THR A 302 -12.10 -25.80 23.18
CA THR A 302 -12.81 -25.22 24.34
C THR A 302 -14.25 -24.82 24.04
N ASP A 303 -14.77 -25.10 22.84
CA ASP A 303 -16.15 -24.80 22.40
C ASP A 303 -17.21 -25.74 23.05
N ASP A 304 -17.06 -26.04 24.35
CA ASP A 304 -18.16 -26.48 25.21
C ASP A 304 -18.89 -25.23 25.74
N GLU A 305 -20.03 -24.93 25.09
CA GLU A 305 -21.12 -24.04 25.50
C GLU A 305 -20.81 -22.53 25.71
N ILE A 306 -21.12 -21.73 24.69
CA ILE A 306 -21.65 -20.37 24.93
C ILE A 306 -23.05 -20.54 25.52
N ILE A 307 -23.17 -20.59 26.86
CA ILE A 307 -24.46 -20.45 27.54
C ILE A 307 -24.88 -18.98 27.43
N PHE A 308 -25.73 -18.67 26.45
CA PHE A 308 -26.54 -17.46 26.48
C PHE A 308 -27.56 -17.62 27.60
N SER A 309 -27.28 -17.04 28.77
CA SER A 309 -28.22 -17.01 29.89
C SER A 309 -29.27 -15.91 29.65
N ASP A 310 -30.17 -16.12 28.70
CA ASP A 310 -31.41 -15.36 28.64
C ASP A 310 -32.61 -16.30 28.78
N GLU A 311 -33.34 -16.05 29.88
CA GLU A 311 -34.71 -16.48 30.22
C GLU A 311 -34.98 -17.93 30.62
N GLU A 312 -35.24 -18.16 31.91
CA GLU A 312 -36.52 -18.74 32.32
C GLU A 312 -37.08 -18.07 33.60
N ASN A 313 -38.38 -17.83 33.53
CA ASN A 313 -39.27 -17.25 34.51
C ASN A 313 -39.24 -17.94 35.88
N ASP A 314 -39.44 -17.16 36.95
CA ASP A 314 -40.26 -17.64 38.06
C ASP A 314 -41.19 -16.53 38.58
N SER A 315 -42.44 -16.63 38.13
CA SER A 315 -43.59 -15.96 38.68
C SER A 315 -44.12 -16.75 39.88
N GLN A 316 -44.05 -16.21 41.10
CA GLN A 316 -44.99 -16.55 42.17
C GLN A 316 -45.43 -15.28 42.93
N ASN A 317 -46.73 -15.01 42.79
CA ASN A 317 -47.52 -14.02 43.51
C ASN A 317 -47.82 -14.45 44.96
N ASP A 318 -47.93 -13.42 45.80
CA ASP A 318 -48.88 -13.21 46.92
C ASP A 318 -48.96 -14.20 48.10
N SER A 319 -48.71 -13.68 49.31
CA SER A 319 -49.80 -13.34 50.26
C SER A 319 -49.33 -12.67 51.59
N GLN A 320 -49.83 -11.43 51.79
CA GLN A 320 -50.45 -10.84 53.00
C GLN A 320 -49.70 -10.74 54.35
N SER A 321 -49.60 -9.53 54.91
CA SER A 321 -50.66 -8.93 55.77
C SER A 321 -50.22 -7.62 56.48
N ASP A 322 -51.23 -6.78 56.72
CA ASP A 322 -51.24 -5.39 57.18
C ASP A 322 -50.72 -5.12 58.61
N SER A 323 -50.30 -3.87 58.87
CA SER A 323 -50.88 -3.07 59.98
C SER A 323 -50.48 -1.59 59.92
N GLN A 324 -51.50 -0.76 60.15
CA GLN A 324 -51.53 0.70 60.23
C GLN A 324 -50.89 1.25 61.53
N ASN A 325 -50.45 2.50 61.50
CA ASN A 325 -50.55 3.52 62.57
C ASN A 325 -50.03 4.86 62.00
N ASP A 326 -50.85 5.85 61.69
CA ASP A 326 -51.56 6.82 62.55
C ASP A 326 -50.80 8.14 62.79
N SER A 327 -51.41 9.21 62.28
CA SER A 327 -51.69 10.48 62.96
C SER A 327 -50.59 11.54 63.21
N GLN A 328 -50.75 12.66 62.49
CA GLN A 328 -50.85 14.05 62.95
C GLN A 328 -49.98 14.53 64.13
N ASN A 329 -49.21 15.59 63.91
CA ASN A 329 -49.10 16.68 64.88
C ASN A 329 -48.75 18.02 64.19
N ASP A 330 -49.69 18.96 64.30
CA ASP A 330 -49.51 20.40 64.15
C ASP A 330 -48.63 20.94 65.30
N SER A 331 -47.82 21.99 65.03
CA SER A 331 -47.53 23.08 65.98
C SER A 331 -46.79 24.22 65.28
N GLN A 332 -47.29 25.43 65.53
CA GLN A 332 -46.98 26.75 64.98
C GLN A 332 -45.78 27.47 65.63
N ASN A 333 -45.38 28.57 64.96
CA ASN A 333 -44.82 29.83 65.48
C ASN A 333 -43.37 29.81 66.05
N ASP A 334 -42.54 30.85 65.96
CA ASP A 334 -42.71 32.26 65.56
C ASP A 334 -41.31 32.91 65.32
N SER A 335 -41.24 33.76 64.29
CA SER A 335 -40.62 35.10 64.18
C SER A 335 -39.22 35.55 64.72
N GLN A 336 -38.70 36.54 63.97
CA GLN A 336 -37.77 37.68 64.28
C GLN A 336 -36.24 37.50 64.06
N SER A 337 -35.67 38.17 63.05
CA SER A 337 -35.08 39.55 63.00
C SER A 337 -33.55 39.44 63.19
N ASP A 338 -32.62 40.11 62.52
CA ASP A 338 -32.39 41.49 62.05
C ASP A 338 -31.22 41.39 61.03
N SER A 339 -30.85 42.30 60.13
CA SER A 339 -31.30 43.58 59.56
C SER A 339 -30.50 43.75 58.26
#